data_AF-A0A372IT43-F1
#
_entry.id   AF-A0A372IT43-F1
#
_cell.length_a   1.000
_cell.length_b   1.000
_cell.length_c   1.000
_cell.angle_alpha   90.00
_cell.angle_beta   90.00
_cell.angle_gamma   90.00
#
_symmetry.space_group_name_H-M   'P 1'
#
loop_
_entity.id
_entity.type
_entity.pdbx_description
1 polymer ?
#
loop_
_entity_poly.entity_id
_entity_poly.type
_entity_poly.pdbx_seq_one_letter_code
_entity_poly.pdbx_strand_id
1 'polypeptide(L)'
;MIARVSTKTDVLPTLALLAGGLATRLLPLTESVPKSMLMVAGEPFIAHQLRLLGNQGLRNVVICCGHLGEQIEAFVGDGRQFGLRVRYSYDGDELLGTGGALMKAKAMLGRRFFVMYGDSYLPVWLAPVWDAFRICSKPALMTLYRNNHRWDKSNVEFSSGRILRYAKKYCTPSMQHIDYGLSAMSNEVFDPWPECEPFDLADVYSELVNRRELAGYEVQERFYEIGSPRGLSETESLLSGTLVAEPAHQPEPRPLSEVLP
;
A
#
# COMPACT_ATOMS: atom_id res chain seq x y z
N MET A 1 -33.34 8.38 -12.99
CA MET A 1 -33.14 7.47 -11.84
C MET A 1 -32.36 6.27 -12.33
N ILE A 2 -31.04 6.25 -12.12
CA ILE A 2 -30.21 5.09 -12.44
C ILE A 2 -30.26 4.19 -11.20
N ALA A 3 -30.72 2.96 -11.39
CA ALA A 3 -30.87 1.98 -10.32
C ALA A 3 -29.52 1.77 -9.62
N ARG A 4 -29.47 2.09 -8.32
CA ARG A 4 -28.43 1.60 -7.43
C ARG A 4 -28.56 0.08 -7.39
N VAL A 5 -27.74 -0.62 -8.18
CA VAL A 5 -27.50 -2.03 -7.94
C VAL A 5 -26.81 -2.11 -6.59
N SER A 6 -27.60 -2.41 -5.56
CA SER A 6 -27.10 -2.81 -4.25
C SER A 6 -26.40 -4.15 -4.43
N THR A 7 -25.14 -4.15 -4.84
CA THR A 7 -24.28 -5.31 -4.63
C THR A 7 -24.11 -5.45 -3.12
N LYS A 8 -24.20 -6.68 -2.60
CA LYS A 8 -23.79 -6.96 -1.22
C LYS A 8 -22.43 -6.30 -1.02
N THR A 9 -22.29 -5.42 -0.02
CA THR A 9 -20.99 -4.86 0.33
C THR A 9 -20.14 -6.00 0.84
N ASP A 10 -19.39 -6.64 -0.07
CA ASP A 10 -18.49 -7.71 0.30
C ASP A 10 -17.47 -7.14 1.28
N VAL A 11 -17.26 -7.87 2.38
CA VAL A 11 -16.39 -7.44 3.46
C VAL A 11 -14.96 -7.30 2.93
N LEU A 12 -14.36 -6.11 3.10
CA LEU A 12 -12.96 -5.89 2.74
C LEU A 12 -12.07 -6.85 3.55
N PRO A 13 -11.02 -7.43 2.94
CA PRO A 13 -10.13 -8.36 3.61
C PRO A 13 -9.27 -7.66 4.66
N THR A 14 -8.50 -8.43 5.43
CA THR A 14 -7.45 -7.87 6.29
C THR A 14 -6.44 -7.07 5.46
N LEU A 15 -5.90 -6.00 6.04
CA LEU A 15 -4.80 -5.23 5.47
C LEU A 15 -3.54 -5.39 6.31
N ALA A 16 -2.42 -5.71 5.67
CA ALA A 16 -1.08 -5.61 6.24
C ALA A 16 -0.55 -4.18 6.04
N LEU A 17 -0.19 -3.50 7.12
CA LEU A 17 0.44 -2.17 7.09
C LEU A 17 1.93 -2.32 7.41
N LEU A 18 2.80 -2.04 6.45
CA LEU A 18 4.25 -2.20 6.59
C LEU A 18 4.88 -0.98 7.30
N ALA A 19 5.14 -1.09 8.60
CA ALA A 19 5.62 0.00 9.45
C ALA A 19 6.98 -0.29 10.12
N GLY A 20 7.82 -1.16 9.52
CA GLY A 20 9.06 -1.65 10.15
C GLY A 20 10.38 -0.96 9.78
N GLY A 21 10.38 -0.01 8.83
CA GLY A 21 11.63 0.58 8.34
C GLY A 21 12.33 1.54 9.32
N LEU A 22 13.67 1.56 9.31
CA LEU A 22 14.52 2.43 10.15
C LEU A 22 14.47 3.92 9.81
N ALA A 23 13.92 4.28 8.64
CA ALA A 23 13.75 5.67 8.21
C ALA A 23 15.03 6.54 8.20
N THR A 24 16.19 5.93 7.96
CA THR A 24 17.52 6.56 8.02
C THR A 24 17.69 7.86 7.23
N ARG A 25 16.88 8.08 6.17
CA ARG A 25 16.87 9.31 5.36
C ARG A 25 16.34 10.55 6.09
N LEU A 26 15.67 10.37 7.22
CA LEU A 26 15.07 11.46 8.01
C LEU A 26 15.77 11.67 9.35
N LEU A 27 16.94 11.09 9.54
CA LEU A 27 17.75 11.37 10.73
C LEU A 27 18.06 12.87 10.81
N PRO A 28 18.01 13.47 12.02
CA PRO A 28 17.84 12.82 13.33
C PRO A 28 16.37 12.62 13.78
N LEU A 29 15.36 13.03 12.99
CA LEU A 29 13.95 13.01 13.41
C LEU A 29 13.44 11.61 13.79
N THR A 30 13.98 10.58 13.13
CA THR A 30 13.56 9.18 13.31
C THR A 30 14.52 8.35 14.18
N GLU A 31 15.42 9.00 14.92
CA GLU A 31 16.32 8.31 15.85
C GLU A 31 15.55 7.76 17.06
N SER A 32 14.58 8.52 17.56
CA SER A 32 13.81 8.18 18.76
C SER A 32 12.32 7.93 18.51
N VAL A 33 11.86 8.16 17.27
CA VAL A 33 10.44 8.06 16.88
C VAL A 33 10.31 7.23 15.59
N PRO A 34 9.47 6.18 15.54
CA PRO A 34 9.21 5.46 14.31
C PRO A 34 8.66 6.41 13.24
N LYS A 35 8.98 6.17 11.96
CA LYS A 35 8.54 7.05 10.86
C LYS A 35 7.02 7.29 10.86
N SER A 36 6.25 6.22 11.05
CA SER A 36 4.79 6.29 11.07
C SER A 36 4.22 7.07 12.27
N MET A 37 5.06 7.39 13.26
CA MET A 37 4.71 8.22 14.42
C MET A 37 5.16 9.68 14.29
N LEU A 38 5.78 10.07 13.16
CA LEU A 38 6.06 11.48 12.89
C LEU A 38 4.75 12.28 12.86
N MET A 39 4.79 13.47 13.46
CA MET A 39 3.64 14.36 13.52
C MET A 39 3.37 14.96 12.14
N VAL A 40 2.13 14.83 11.67
CA VAL A 40 1.64 15.43 10.44
C VAL A 40 0.26 16.03 10.70
N ALA A 41 0.07 17.32 10.40
CA ALA A 41 -1.16 18.06 10.61
C ALA A 41 -1.70 17.93 12.06
N GLY A 42 -0.80 17.92 13.04
CA GLY A 42 -1.13 17.87 14.47
C GLY A 42 -1.42 16.49 15.06
N GLU A 43 -1.34 15.40 14.29
CA GLU A 43 -1.44 14.02 14.80
C GLU A 43 -0.37 13.08 14.22
N PRO A 44 -0.04 11.93 14.85
CA PRO A 44 0.88 10.96 14.26
C PRO A 44 0.42 10.48 12.88
N PHE A 45 1.32 10.36 11.91
CA PHE A 45 1.00 10.00 10.52
C PHE A 45 0.13 8.74 10.40
N ILE A 46 0.40 7.71 11.19
CA ILE A 46 -0.36 6.47 11.19
C ILE A 46 -1.85 6.68 11.54
N ALA A 47 -2.18 7.70 12.33
CA ALA A 47 -3.57 8.05 12.66
C ALA A 47 -4.35 8.41 11.39
N HIS A 48 -3.75 9.20 10.49
CA HIS A 48 -4.36 9.57 9.21
C HIS A 48 -4.63 8.34 8.34
N GLN A 49 -3.65 7.44 8.24
CA GLN A 49 -3.79 6.20 7.47
C GLN A 49 -4.93 5.33 8.03
N LEU A 50 -4.91 5.06 9.35
CA LEU A 50 -5.91 4.21 9.99
C LEU A 50 -7.31 4.82 9.93
N ARG A 51 -7.43 6.13 10.09
CA ARG A 51 -8.70 6.87 9.95
C ARG A 51 -9.24 6.77 8.53
N LEU A 52 -8.39 6.95 7.52
CA LEU A 52 -8.77 6.79 6.11
C LEU A 52 -9.30 5.37 5.84
N LEU A 53 -8.59 4.35 6.31
CA LEU A 53 -8.97 2.95 6.14
C LEU A 53 -10.30 2.60 6.85
N GLY A 54 -10.46 3.03 8.11
CA GLY A 54 -11.66 2.78 8.90
C GLY A 54 -12.91 3.43 8.31
N ASN A 55 -12.77 4.66 7.81
CA ASN A 55 -13.83 5.41 7.13
C ASN A 55 -14.31 4.74 5.84
N GLN A 56 -13.46 3.96 5.17
CA GLN A 56 -13.82 3.19 3.98
C GLN A 56 -14.47 1.82 4.31
N GLY A 57 -14.68 1.51 5.59
CA GLY A 57 -15.32 0.27 6.00
C GLY A 57 -14.36 -0.91 6.22
N LEU A 58 -13.03 -0.70 6.14
CA LEU A 58 -12.06 -1.70 6.55
C LEU A 58 -12.23 -1.99 8.05
N ARG A 59 -12.01 -3.24 8.48
CA ARG A 59 -12.20 -3.64 9.89
C ARG A 59 -11.02 -4.36 10.52
N ASN A 60 -10.13 -4.98 9.74
CA ASN A 60 -9.01 -5.74 10.29
C ASN A 60 -7.70 -5.22 9.69
N VAL A 61 -6.76 -4.86 10.55
CA VAL A 61 -5.42 -4.43 10.16
C VAL A 61 -4.40 -5.25 10.95
N VAL A 62 -3.36 -5.71 10.29
CA VAL A 62 -2.15 -6.23 10.92
C VAL A 62 -1.04 -5.23 10.63
N ILE A 63 -0.47 -4.62 11.67
CA ILE A 63 0.66 -3.72 11.54
C ILE A 63 1.93 -4.56 11.66
N CYS A 64 2.73 -4.59 10.59
CA CYS A 64 4.04 -5.20 10.59
C CYS A 64 5.05 -4.20 11.14
N CYS A 65 5.42 -4.37 12.40
CA CYS A 65 6.28 -3.47 13.15
C CYS A 65 7.73 -3.95 13.15
N GLY A 66 8.66 -3.00 13.07
CA GLY A 66 10.09 -3.24 13.23
C GLY A 66 10.61 -2.46 14.42
N HIS A 67 11.71 -1.73 14.23
CA HIS A 67 12.31 -0.89 15.26
C HIS A 67 11.29 0.09 15.87
N LEU A 68 11.27 0.19 17.20
CA LEU A 68 10.35 1.05 17.98
C LEU A 68 8.85 0.72 17.81
N GLY A 69 8.51 -0.50 17.37
CA GLY A 69 7.13 -0.94 17.17
C GLY A 69 6.21 -0.78 18.39
N GLU A 70 6.76 -0.89 19.60
CA GLU A 70 6.01 -0.69 20.85
C GLU A 70 5.41 0.72 20.98
N GLN A 71 6.06 1.74 20.41
CA GLN A 71 5.49 3.10 20.38
C GLN A 71 4.25 3.18 19.48
N ILE A 72 4.25 2.42 18.37
CA ILE A 72 3.10 2.31 17.49
C ILE A 72 1.97 1.57 18.21
N GLU A 73 2.26 0.47 18.89
CA GLU A 73 1.26 -0.26 19.68
C GLU A 73 0.68 0.58 20.82
N ALA A 74 1.52 1.30 21.55
CA ALA A 74 1.07 2.18 22.64
C ALA A 74 0.10 3.27 22.19
N PHE A 75 0.33 3.86 21.00
CA PHE A 75 -0.55 4.89 20.45
C PHE A 75 -1.82 4.32 19.80
N VAL A 76 -1.68 3.28 18.97
CA VAL A 76 -2.80 2.74 18.18
C VAL A 76 -3.72 1.85 19.02
N GLY A 77 -3.17 1.10 19.97
CA GLY A 77 -3.88 0.13 20.80
C GLY A 77 -4.59 -0.94 19.98
N ASP A 78 -5.81 -1.32 20.37
CA ASP A 78 -6.58 -2.31 19.60
C ASP A 78 -7.24 -1.74 18.31
N GLY A 79 -7.01 -0.46 18.01
CA GLY A 79 -7.52 0.22 16.82
C GLY A 79 -8.97 0.69 16.90
N ARG A 80 -9.68 0.50 18.03
CA ARG A 80 -11.10 0.88 18.16
C ARG A 80 -11.36 2.36 17.91
N GLN A 81 -10.42 3.23 18.28
CA GLN A 81 -10.51 4.68 18.03
C GLN A 81 -10.60 5.03 16.53
N PHE A 82 -10.16 4.12 15.65
CA PHE A 82 -10.24 4.27 14.19
C PHE A 82 -11.35 3.42 13.56
N GLY A 83 -12.20 2.75 14.37
CA GLY A 83 -13.20 1.81 13.87
C GLY A 83 -12.60 0.50 13.32
N LEU A 84 -11.39 0.15 13.78
CA LEU A 84 -10.62 -1.02 13.33
C LEU A 84 -10.44 -2.03 14.46
N ARG A 85 -9.99 -3.24 14.08
CA ARG A 85 -9.34 -4.22 14.95
C ARG A 85 -7.91 -4.38 14.48
N VAL A 86 -6.98 -3.93 15.30
CA VAL A 86 -5.55 -3.95 14.99
C VAL A 86 -4.89 -5.13 15.71
N ARG A 87 -3.98 -5.80 15.01
CA ARG A 87 -3.02 -6.75 15.58
C ARG A 87 -1.61 -6.38 15.12
N TYR A 88 -0.61 -6.88 15.82
CA TYR A 88 0.79 -6.53 15.57
C TYR A 88 1.60 -7.77 15.21
N SER A 89 2.46 -7.63 14.20
CA SER A 89 3.47 -8.62 13.82
C SER A 89 4.83 -7.95 13.91
N TYR A 90 5.64 -8.33 14.88
CA TYR A 90 6.95 -7.73 15.12
C TYR A 90 8.03 -8.47 14.32
N ASP A 91 8.91 -7.77 13.61
CA ASP A 91 10.04 -8.36 12.88
C ASP A 91 10.99 -9.13 13.83
N GLY A 92 11.14 -8.66 15.06
CA GLY A 92 12.03 -9.22 16.08
C GLY A 92 13.30 -8.37 16.21
N ASP A 93 14.41 -9.02 16.56
CA ASP A 93 15.70 -8.34 16.74
C ASP A 93 16.32 -7.89 15.40
N GLU A 94 15.99 -8.59 14.32
CA GLU A 94 16.48 -8.30 12.97
C GLU A 94 15.34 -7.85 12.06
N LEU A 95 15.62 -6.90 11.16
CA LEU A 95 14.66 -6.45 10.15
C LEU A 95 14.58 -7.48 9.03
N LEU A 96 13.36 -7.92 8.73
CA LEU A 96 13.09 -8.99 7.76
C LEU A 96 12.85 -8.46 6.34
N GLY A 97 13.02 -7.16 6.12
CA GLY A 97 12.58 -6.52 4.88
C GLY A 97 11.07 -6.57 4.71
N THR A 98 10.58 -5.94 3.65
CA THR A 98 9.12 -5.81 3.45
C THR A 98 8.43 -7.13 3.12
N GLY A 99 9.13 -8.06 2.47
CA GLY A 99 8.62 -9.38 2.14
C GLY A 99 8.68 -10.33 3.34
N GLY A 100 9.80 -10.35 4.07
CA GLY A 100 9.94 -11.19 5.26
C GLY A 100 8.98 -10.77 6.39
N ALA A 101 8.69 -9.48 6.54
CA ALA A 101 7.67 -8.98 7.46
C ALA A 101 6.26 -9.52 7.14
N LEU A 102 5.90 -9.63 5.85
CA LEU A 102 4.62 -10.21 5.41
C LEU A 102 4.59 -11.72 5.58
N MET A 103 5.71 -12.40 5.28
CA MET A 103 5.86 -13.83 5.53
C MET A 103 5.64 -14.15 7.01
N LYS A 104 6.21 -13.36 7.92
CA LYS A 104 6.00 -13.52 9.36
C LYS A 104 4.55 -13.28 9.77
N ALA A 105 3.91 -12.26 9.19
CA ALA A 105 2.50 -11.94 9.47
C ALA A 105 1.50 -12.89 8.79
N LYS A 106 1.95 -13.80 7.92
CA LYS A 106 1.13 -14.61 6.99
C LYS A 106 -0.07 -15.30 7.66
N ALA A 107 0.12 -15.88 8.85
CA ALA A 107 -0.94 -16.57 9.61
C ALA A 107 -2.07 -15.63 10.09
N MET A 108 -1.80 -14.33 10.21
CA MET A 108 -2.75 -13.31 10.70
C MET A 108 -3.57 -12.67 9.57
N LEU A 109 -3.10 -12.77 8.33
CA LEU A 109 -3.65 -12.04 7.17
C LEU A 109 -4.80 -12.76 6.47
N GLY A 110 -4.92 -14.08 6.66
CA GLY A 110 -5.89 -14.92 5.95
C GLY A 110 -5.48 -15.21 4.51
N ARG A 111 -6.37 -15.85 3.74
CA ARG A 111 -6.07 -16.38 2.39
C ARG A 111 -5.78 -15.29 1.36
N ARG A 112 -6.42 -14.14 1.46
CA ARG A 112 -6.28 -12.99 0.57
C ARG A 112 -6.38 -11.72 1.39
N PHE A 113 -5.49 -10.77 1.13
CA PHE A 113 -5.34 -9.57 1.95
C PHE A 113 -4.84 -8.39 1.11
N PHE A 114 -4.98 -7.20 1.68
CA PHE A 114 -4.29 -6.01 1.19
C PHE A 114 -2.91 -5.87 1.83
N VAL A 115 -2.00 -5.21 1.12
CA VAL A 115 -0.73 -4.71 1.66
C VAL A 115 -0.66 -3.21 1.37
N MET A 116 -0.27 -2.43 2.38
CA MET A 116 -0.03 -0.99 2.24
C MET A 116 1.30 -0.60 2.90
N TYR A 117 2.06 0.31 2.26
CA TYR A 117 3.25 0.89 2.88
C TYR A 117 2.89 1.89 3.99
N GLY A 118 3.49 1.76 5.16
CA GLY A 118 3.22 2.57 6.36
C GLY A 118 3.81 3.98 6.34
N ASP A 119 4.45 4.38 5.24
CA ASP A 119 4.97 5.73 5.02
C ASP A 119 4.28 6.45 3.84
N SER A 120 3.22 5.87 3.28
CA SER A 120 2.49 6.38 2.13
C SER A 120 1.02 6.63 2.47
N TYR A 121 0.54 7.85 2.23
CA TYR A 121 -0.87 8.22 2.34
C TYR A 121 -1.53 8.08 0.96
N LEU A 122 -2.49 7.18 0.86
CA LEU A 122 -3.05 6.71 -0.40
C LEU A 122 -4.53 7.11 -0.52
N PRO A 123 -4.88 8.22 -1.19
CA PRO A 123 -6.26 8.63 -1.44
C PRO A 123 -6.93 7.73 -2.49
N VAL A 124 -7.11 6.46 -2.16
CA VAL A 124 -7.70 5.43 -3.04
C VAL A 124 -8.85 4.72 -2.35
N TRP A 125 -9.90 4.43 -3.12
CA TRP A 125 -11.02 3.62 -2.67
C TRP A 125 -10.66 2.13 -2.70
N LEU A 126 -10.74 1.47 -1.55
CA LEU A 126 -10.35 0.05 -1.41
C LEU A 126 -11.30 -0.90 -2.14
N ALA A 127 -12.61 -0.63 -2.13
CA ALA A 127 -13.60 -1.54 -2.70
C ALA A 127 -13.41 -1.77 -4.23
N PRO A 128 -13.24 -0.73 -5.07
CA PRO A 128 -12.91 -0.93 -6.48
C PRO A 128 -11.63 -1.75 -6.73
N VAL A 129 -10.58 -1.53 -5.93
CA VAL A 129 -9.33 -2.29 -6.03
C VAL A 129 -9.55 -3.77 -5.65
N TRP A 130 -10.34 -4.01 -4.61
CA TRP A 130 -10.71 -5.36 -4.18
C TRP A 130 -11.49 -6.12 -5.25
N ASP A 131 -12.49 -5.47 -5.84
CA ASP A 131 -13.32 -6.05 -6.89
C ASP A 131 -12.48 -6.36 -8.13
N ALA A 132 -11.59 -5.46 -8.53
CA ALA A 132 -10.66 -5.70 -9.62
C ALA A 132 -9.75 -6.92 -9.37
N PHE A 133 -9.22 -7.07 -8.16
CA PHE A 133 -8.40 -8.23 -7.78
C PHE A 133 -9.18 -9.54 -7.84
N ARG A 134 -10.44 -9.53 -7.40
CA ARG A 134 -11.30 -10.72 -7.46
C ARG A 134 -11.64 -11.13 -8.89
N ILE A 135 -11.79 -10.15 -9.79
CA ILE A 135 -12.13 -10.39 -11.19
C ILE A 135 -10.91 -10.85 -11.99
N CYS A 136 -9.72 -10.29 -11.75
CA CYS A 136 -8.54 -10.54 -12.58
C CYS A 136 -8.00 -11.98 -12.50
N SER A 137 -8.41 -12.75 -11.49
CA SER A 137 -8.01 -14.16 -11.28
C SER A 137 -6.49 -14.39 -11.21
N LYS A 138 -5.72 -13.35 -10.87
CA LYS A 138 -4.28 -13.41 -10.62
C LYS A 138 -4.00 -13.56 -9.12
N PRO A 139 -2.89 -14.19 -8.73
CA PRO A 139 -2.55 -14.32 -7.31
C PRO A 139 -2.20 -12.98 -6.66
N ALA A 140 -1.87 -11.94 -7.44
CA ALA A 140 -1.69 -10.58 -6.94
C ALA A 140 -2.15 -9.50 -7.92
N LEU A 141 -2.50 -8.33 -7.38
CA LEU A 141 -2.79 -7.10 -8.09
C LEU A 141 -2.08 -5.93 -7.39
N MET A 142 -1.33 -5.15 -8.17
CA MET A 142 -0.67 -3.92 -7.74
C MET A 142 -1.45 -2.70 -8.23
N THR A 143 -1.62 -1.69 -7.38
CA THR A 143 -2.12 -0.39 -7.83
C THR A 143 -0.99 0.44 -8.44
N LEU A 144 -1.31 1.17 -9.51
CA LEU A 144 -0.35 1.90 -10.32
C LEU A 144 -0.80 3.34 -10.49
N TYR A 145 0.12 4.29 -10.35
CA TYR A 145 -0.16 5.68 -10.70
C TYR A 145 0.65 6.10 -11.93
N ARG A 146 -0.03 6.67 -12.93
CA ARG A 146 0.63 7.22 -14.13
C ARG A 146 1.29 8.54 -13.77
N ASN A 147 2.61 8.48 -13.62
CA ASN A 147 3.39 9.55 -13.03
C ASN A 147 4.10 10.43 -14.06
N ASN A 148 4.46 9.86 -15.21
CA ASN A 148 5.26 10.52 -16.24
C ASN A 148 6.54 11.20 -15.67
N HIS A 149 7.16 10.57 -14.67
CA HIS A 149 8.36 11.05 -13.95
C HIS A 149 8.20 12.39 -13.18
N ARG A 150 6.99 12.76 -12.75
CA ARG A 150 6.73 14.05 -12.09
C ARG A 150 7.02 14.06 -10.58
N TRP A 151 6.62 13.01 -9.86
CA TRP A 151 6.57 13.04 -8.38
C TRP A 151 7.58 12.11 -7.72
N ASP A 152 7.60 10.84 -8.13
CA ASP A 152 8.61 9.86 -7.72
C ASP A 152 9.22 9.20 -8.97
N LYS A 153 10.22 8.34 -8.79
CA LYS A 153 10.83 7.58 -9.87
C LYS A 153 9.84 6.51 -10.35
N SER A 154 9.34 6.69 -11.57
CA SER A 154 8.55 5.65 -12.25
C SER A 154 9.35 4.35 -12.34
N ASN A 155 8.72 3.25 -11.92
CA ASN A 155 9.34 1.95 -11.71
C ASN A 155 8.52 0.79 -12.33
N VAL A 156 7.43 1.11 -13.05
CA VAL A 156 6.55 0.16 -13.73
C VAL A 156 6.37 0.56 -15.19
N GLU A 157 6.54 -0.42 -16.09
CA GLU A 157 6.13 -0.35 -17.49
C GLU A 157 4.76 -1.06 -17.61
N PHE A 158 3.70 -0.30 -17.90
CA PHE A 158 2.33 -0.80 -17.97
C PHE A 158 1.70 -0.47 -19.32
N SER A 159 1.23 -1.50 -20.03
CA SER A 159 0.60 -1.36 -21.34
C SER A 159 -0.46 -2.42 -21.56
N SER A 160 -1.55 -2.05 -22.25
CA SER A 160 -2.63 -2.96 -22.62
C SER A 160 -3.18 -3.77 -21.44
N GLY A 161 -3.36 -3.12 -20.29
CA GLY A 161 -3.88 -3.74 -19.07
C GLY A 161 -2.91 -4.66 -18.34
N ARG A 162 -1.62 -4.68 -18.71
CA ARG A 162 -0.61 -5.61 -18.16
C ARG A 162 0.65 -4.89 -17.71
N ILE A 163 1.22 -5.37 -16.62
CA ILE A 163 2.56 -4.97 -16.18
C ILE A 163 3.57 -5.77 -17.00
N LEU A 164 4.38 -5.06 -17.78
CA LEU A 164 5.41 -5.65 -18.63
C LEU A 164 6.74 -5.77 -17.90
N ARG A 165 7.07 -4.77 -17.07
CA ARG A 165 8.28 -4.71 -16.26
C ARG A 165 8.03 -3.97 -14.96
N TYR A 166 8.73 -4.39 -13.91
CA TYR A 166 8.79 -3.74 -12.61
C TYR A 166 10.24 -3.74 -12.12
N ALA A 167 10.76 -2.58 -11.70
CA ALA A 167 12.09 -2.48 -11.09
C ALA A 167 12.25 -1.22 -10.23
N LYS A 168 12.58 -1.37 -8.94
CA LYS A 168 12.85 -0.24 -8.04
C LYS A 168 14.24 0.39 -8.23
N LYS A 169 15.25 -0.41 -8.58
CA LYS A 169 16.65 0.06 -8.70
C LYS A 169 16.97 0.56 -10.12
N TYR A 170 16.77 -0.31 -11.11
CA TYR A 170 17.14 -0.07 -12.51
C TYR A 170 15.93 0.30 -13.37
N CYS A 171 15.46 1.54 -13.24
CA CYS A 171 14.29 2.02 -14.01
C CYS A 171 14.69 2.46 -15.42
N THR A 172 13.82 2.23 -16.39
CA THR A 172 14.01 2.59 -17.81
C THR A 172 13.06 3.72 -18.21
N PRO A 173 13.34 4.47 -19.31
CA PRO A 173 12.43 5.49 -19.83
C PRO A 173 11.05 4.96 -20.26
N SER A 174 10.92 3.65 -20.52
CA SER A 174 9.63 3.03 -20.82
C SER A 174 8.71 2.93 -19.59
N MET A 175 9.25 3.06 -18.38
CA MET A 175 8.48 3.02 -17.15
C MET A 175 7.83 4.39 -16.91
N GLN A 176 6.53 4.49 -17.12
CA GLN A 176 5.76 5.73 -16.96
C GLN A 176 4.88 5.71 -15.69
N HIS A 177 4.83 4.56 -14.99
CA HIS A 177 4.02 4.34 -13.81
C HIS A 177 4.86 4.10 -12.56
N ILE A 178 4.27 4.37 -11.40
CA ILE A 178 4.82 4.05 -10.09
C ILE A 178 3.97 2.95 -9.44
N ASP A 179 4.62 1.99 -8.78
CA ASP A 179 4.05 1.18 -7.69
C ASP A 179 3.45 2.09 -6.62
N TYR A 180 2.12 2.18 -6.60
CA TYR A 180 1.37 3.13 -5.79
C TYR A 180 1.36 2.79 -4.30
N GLY A 181 1.85 1.61 -3.91
CA GLY A 181 1.98 1.23 -2.51
C GLY A 181 0.75 0.61 -1.86
N LEU A 182 -0.31 0.34 -2.63
CA LEU A 182 -1.40 -0.58 -2.25
C LEU A 182 -1.41 -1.78 -3.20
N SER A 183 -1.52 -2.99 -2.65
CA SER A 183 -1.73 -4.20 -3.44
C SER A 183 -2.71 -5.13 -2.75
N ALA A 184 -3.35 -5.99 -3.54
CA ALA A 184 -4.15 -7.10 -3.05
C ALA A 184 -3.49 -8.41 -3.52
N MET A 185 -3.35 -9.39 -2.63
CA MET A 185 -2.67 -10.64 -2.98
C MET A 185 -3.22 -11.84 -2.22
N SER A 186 -2.98 -13.01 -2.79
CA SER A 186 -3.22 -14.30 -2.18
C SER A 186 -2.01 -14.68 -1.32
N ASN A 187 -2.27 -15.30 -0.18
CA ASN A 187 -1.28 -15.68 0.81
C ASN A 187 -0.20 -16.65 0.26
N GLU A 188 -0.58 -17.49 -0.69
CA GLU A 188 0.26 -18.47 -1.38
C GLU A 188 1.40 -17.87 -2.21
N VAL A 189 1.37 -16.56 -2.53
CA VAL A 189 2.49 -15.90 -3.25
C VAL A 189 3.81 -15.98 -2.46
N PHE A 190 3.71 -16.20 -1.14
CA PHE A 190 4.85 -16.34 -0.25
C PHE A 190 5.34 -17.79 -0.12
N ASP A 191 4.60 -18.81 -0.57
CA ASP A 191 5.01 -20.22 -0.42
C ASP A 191 6.41 -20.57 -0.95
N PRO A 192 6.93 -20.00 -2.06
CA PRO A 192 8.28 -20.30 -2.53
C PRO A 192 9.37 -19.47 -1.83
N TRP A 193 9.02 -18.58 -0.90
CA TRP A 193 9.96 -17.68 -0.23
C TRP A 193 10.42 -18.26 1.11
N PRO A 194 11.65 -17.94 1.56
CA PRO A 194 12.17 -18.45 2.82
C PRO A 194 11.39 -17.87 4.02
N GLU A 195 11.17 -18.71 5.03
CA GLU A 195 10.74 -18.25 6.34
C GLU A 195 11.94 -17.66 7.10
N CYS A 196 11.71 -16.62 7.91
CA CYS A 196 12.71 -16.03 8.80
C CYS A 196 13.97 -15.44 8.12
N GLU A 197 13.96 -15.20 6.81
CA GLU A 197 15.05 -14.52 6.10
C GLU A 197 14.64 -13.13 5.59
N PRO A 198 15.57 -12.16 5.54
CA PRO A 198 15.28 -10.85 4.99
C PRO A 198 15.09 -10.87 3.46
N PHE A 199 13.94 -10.39 2.98
CA PHE A 199 13.70 -10.13 1.56
C PHE A 199 12.66 -9.02 1.38
N ASP A 200 12.60 -8.40 0.20
CA ASP A 200 11.67 -7.33 -0.10
C ASP A 200 10.45 -7.80 -0.89
N LEU A 201 9.31 -7.15 -0.64
CA LEU A 201 8.09 -7.33 -1.42
C LEU A 201 8.30 -7.00 -2.91
N ALA A 202 9.30 -6.16 -3.21
CA ALA A 202 9.72 -5.88 -4.57
C ALA A 202 10.27 -7.13 -5.29
N ASP A 203 10.92 -8.04 -4.57
CA ASP A 203 11.44 -9.28 -5.14
C ASP A 203 10.27 -10.21 -5.50
N VAL A 204 9.24 -10.26 -4.64
CA VAL A 204 7.97 -10.97 -4.90
C VAL A 204 7.28 -10.42 -6.16
N TYR A 205 7.15 -9.10 -6.27
CA TYR A 205 6.54 -8.50 -7.47
C TYR A 205 7.34 -8.78 -8.73
N SER A 206 8.68 -8.75 -8.65
CA SER A 206 9.55 -9.04 -9.81
C SER A 206 9.32 -10.47 -10.30
N GLU A 207 9.24 -11.44 -9.38
CA GLU A 207 8.97 -12.84 -9.73
C GLU A 207 7.57 -13.02 -10.33
N LEU A 208 6.55 -12.40 -9.75
CA LEU A 208 5.19 -12.47 -10.27
C LEU A 208 5.04 -11.81 -11.64
N VAL A 209 5.76 -10.71 -11.91
CA VAL A 209 5.80 -10.09 -13.25
C VAL A 209 6.43 -11.04 -14.27
N ASN A 210 7.55 -11.70 -13.92
CA ASN A 210 8.21 -12.67 -14.79
C ASN A 210 7.29 -13.86 -15.14
N ARG A 211 6.46 -14.30 -14.18
CA ARG A 211 5.46 -15.35 -14.37
C ARG A 211 4.15 -14.88 -15.00
N ARG A 212 3.99 -13.56 -15.25
CA ARG A 212 2.74 -12.93 -15.71
C ARG A 212 1.57 -13.14 -14.74
N GLU A 213 1.87 -13.18 -13.45
CA GLU A 213 0.98 -13.45 -12.33
C GLU A 213 0.64 -12.19 -11.52
N LEU A 214 1.19 -11.02 -11.87
CA LEU A 214 0.84 -9.73 -11.27
C LEU A 214 -0.09 -8.92 -12.20
N ALA A 215 -1.30 -8.64 -11.74
CA ALA A 215 -2.21 -7.69 -12.38
C ALA A 215 -1.88 -6.24 -11.99
N GLY A 216 -2.26 -5.28 -12.84
CA GLY A 216 -2.16 -3.84 -12.55
C GLY A 216 -3.54 -3.19 -12.50
N TYR A 217 -3.72 -2.24 -11.59
CA TYR A 217 -4.92 -1.38 -11.50
C TYR A 217 -4.50 0.09 -11.46
N GLU A 218 -4.83 0.86 -12.50
CA GLU A 218 -4.43 2.27 -12.59
C GLU A 218 -5.35 3.15 -11.73
N VAL A 219 -4.77 3.81 -10.72
CA VAL A 219 -5.46 4.80 -9.87
C VAL A 219 -5.30 6.20 -10.45
N GLN A 220 -6.20 7.11 -10.05
CA GLN A 220 -6.31 8.45 -10.66
C GLN A 220 -5.67 9.55 -9.81
N GLU A 221 -5.62 9.37 -8.50
CA GLU A 221 -5.04 10.34 -7.58
C GLU A 221 -3.63 9.90 -7.19
N ARG A 222 -2.69 10.84 -7.15
CA ARG A 222 -1.33 10.56 -6.69
C ARG A 222 -1.31 10.17 -5.22
N PHE A 223 -0.26 9.50 -4.78
CA PHE A 223 0.00 9.29 -3.37
C PHE A 223 0.82 10.44 -2.77
N TYR A 224 0.86 10.47 -1.44
CA TYR A 224 1.69 11.35 -0.64
C TYR A 224 2.53 10.47 0.29
N GLU A 225 3.72 10.91 0.69
CA GLU A 225 4.65 10.08 1.45
C GLU A 225 5.43 10.90 2.48
N ILE A 226 5.85 10.26 3.56
CA ILE A 226 6.58 10.92 4.65
C ILE A 226 8.04 10.46 4.75
N GLY A 227 8.57 9.79 3.73
CA GLY A 227 9.94 9.30 3.63
C GLY A 227 10.97 10.31 3.14
N SER A 228 10.56 11.51 2.73
CA SER A 228 11.43 12.63 2.39
C SER A 228 10.94 13.96 3.00
N PRO A 229 11.82 14.97 3.20
CA PRO A 229 11.39 16.28 3.72
C PRO A 229 10.33 16.96 2.84
N ARG A 230 10.47 16.84 1.51
CA ARG A 230 9.50 17.38 0.55
C ARG A 230 8.16 16.65 0.66
N GLY A 231 8.18 15.31 0.65
CA GLY A 231 6.97 14.52 0.78
C GLY A 231 6.24 14.81 2.09
N LEU A 232 6.97 14.89 3.20
CA LEU A 232 6.42 15.23 4.51
C LEU A 232 5.69 16.58 4.48
N SER A 233 6.30 17.62 3.90
CA SER A 233 5.68 18.94 3.75
C SER A 233 4.46 18.95 2.83
N GLU A 234 4.50 18.21 1.71
CA GLU A 234 3.35 18.07 0.81
C GLU A 234 2.19 17.31 1.48
N THR A 235 2.51 16.29 2.29
CA THR A 235 1.54 15.50 3.06
C THR A 235 0.89 16.33 4.17
N GLU A 236 1.69 17.10 4.91
CA GLU A 236 1.22 18.10 5.90
C GLU A 236 0.22 19.07 5.26
N SER A 237 0.57 19.61 4.09
CA SER A 237 -0.26 20.59 3.39
C SER A 237 -1.60 20.00 2.96
N LEU A 238 -1.59 18.76 2.45
CA LEU A 238 -2.81 18.04 2.10
C LEU A 238 -3.71 17.83 3.32
N LEU A 239 -3.15 17.29 4.40
CA LEU A 239 -3.93 16.87 5.57
C LEU A 239 -4.40 18.04 6.44
N SER A 240 -3.69 19.17 6.40
CA SER A 240 -4.14 20.44 6.99
C SER A 240 -5.21 21.15 6.14
N GLY A 241 -5.50 20.67 4.93
CA GLY A 241 -6.44 21.29 4.00
C GLY A 241 -5.89 22.53 3.28
N THR A 242 -4.59 22.79 3.37
CA THR A 242 -3.92 23.90 2.66
C THR A 242 -3.55 23.56 1.22
N LEU A 243 -3.57 22.27 0.87
CA LEU A 243 -3.44 21.76 -0.49
C LEU A 243 -4.70 20.98 -0.86
N VAL A 244 -5.36 21.36 -1.96
CA VAL A 244 -6.45 20.56 -2.55
C VAL A 244 -5.81 19.45 -3.37
N ALA A 245 -6.19 18.20 -3.15
CA ALA A 245 -5.75 17.09 -3.99
C ALA A 245 -6.04 17.42 -5.47
N GLU A 246 -5.07 17.22 -6.37
CA GLU A 246 -5.33 17.39 -7.81
C GLU A 246 -6.48 16.43 -8.18
N PRO A 247 -7.61 16.95 -8.73
CA PRO A 247 -8.80 16.14 -8.93
C PRO A 247 -8.53 15.00 -9.91
N ALA A 248 -9.16 13.86 -9.66
CA ALA A 248 -9.18 12.75 -10.59
C ALA A 248 -9.62 13.24 -11.98
N HIS A 249 -8.73 13.11 -12.97
CA HIS A 249 -9.19 13.10 -14.34
C HIS A 249 -10.04 11.84 -14.47
N GLN A 250 -11.38 11.97 -14.53
CA GLN A 250 -12.23 10.80 -14.72
C GLN A 250 -11.78 10.13 -16.03
N PRO A 251 -11.21 8.92 -16.01
CA PRO A 251 -11.12 8.18 -17.24
C PRO A 251 -12.56 7.85 -17.63
N GLU A 252 -12.93 8.11 -18.89
CA GLU A 252 -14.15 7.53 -19.41
C GLU A 252 -14.16 6.02 -19.07
N PRO A 253 -15.30 5.46 -18.62
CA PRO A 253 -15.38 4.05 -18.32
C PRO A 253 -14.96 3.27 -19.57
N ARG A 254 -13.76 2.68 -19.54
CA ARG A 254 -13.32 1.81 -20.63
C ARG A 254 -14.26 0.61 -20.64
N PRO A 255 -14.88 0.29 -21.79
CA PRO A 255 -15.78 -0.83 -21.87
C PRO A 255 -15.05 -2.11 -21.44
N LEU A 256 -15.74 -2.99 -20.71
CA LEU A 256 -15.19 -4.25 -20.19
C LEU A 256 -14.55 -5.13 -21.28
N SER A 257 -14.90 -4.90 -22.55
CA SER A 257 -14.30 -5.51 -23.74
C SER A 257 -12.85 -5.10 -24.03
N GLU A 258 -12.33 -4.04 -23.42
CA GLU A 258 -10.95 -3.58 -23.60
C GLU A 258 -10.00 -4.01 -22.46
N VAL A 259 -10.54 -4.65 -21.41
CA VAL A 259 -9.81 -5.05 -20.20
C VAL A 259 -9.45 -6.55 -20.22
N LEU A 260 -10.02 -7.33 -21.13
CA LEU A 260 -9.75 -8.77 -21.28
C LEU A 260 -9.46 -9.11 -22.75
N PRO A 261 -8.52 -10.02 -23.06
CA PRO A 261 -8.40 -10.60 -24.39
C PRO A 261 -9.61 -11.47 -24.74
#